data_AF-A0A1F7CLZ7-F1
#
_entry.id   AF-A0A1F7CLZ7-F1
#
_cell.length_a   1.000
_cell.length_b   1.000
_cell.length_c   1.000
_cell.angle_alpha   90.00
_cell.angle_beta   90.00
_cell.angle_gamma   90.00
#
_symmetry.space_group_name_H-M   'P 1'
#
loop_
_entity.id
_entity.type
_entity.pdbx_description
1 polymer ?
#
loop_
_entity_poly.entity_id
_entity_poly.type
_entity_poly.pdbx_seq_one_letter_code
_entity_poly.pdbx_strand_id
1 'polypeptide(L)'
;MQVHRHLFERIISKENLFTAWEEFRKGKQGRKDVQEFERKLEQNLFRLHRGLVAGTYRHQPYSAFIICDPKQRRIHKATVRDRILHHAVFTVLNPIFEPAFIAHSFSCRKGKGTHKAVDALDRMLRSVSRNGTRPCFGLKCDIHQFFASVDHDILLGILEKRLKDEKTIALLLPIRSFLKEHLHLDLHPHKVTLRKYRQGIDFLGYVLLPHHRVLRTKARRRIVRKLGERITAHKAGLLTEESVEQSLQSYLGVLSHANCYRLSQDFQNQCWFLLQE
;
A
#
# COMPACT_ATOMS: atom_id res chain seq x y z
N MET A 1 -28.67 5.30 -2.96
CA MET A 1 -27.32 5.74 -2.55
C MET A 1 -27.47 6.61 -1.31
N GLN A 2 -26.93 6.20 -0.16
CA GLN A 2 -27.05 7.00 1.07
C GLN A 2 -26.17 8.25 0.94
N VAL A 3 -26.77 9.42 1.18
CA VAL A 3 -26.08 10.71 1.14
C VAL A 3 -25.67 11.07 2.55
N HIS A 4 -24.37 11.25 2.79
CA HIS A 4 -23.86 11.60 4.11
C HIS A 4 -23.71 13.12 4.23
N ARG A 5 -24.38 13.71 5.22
CA ARG A 5 -24.28 15.12 5.61
C ARG A 5 -23.40 15.25 6.86
N HIS A 6 -22.84 16.43 7.10
CA HIS A 6 -21.99 16.74 8.25
C HIS A 6 -20.72 15.87 8.36
N LEU A 7 -20.07 15.59 7.23
CA LEU A 7 -18.83 14.81 7.22
C LEU A 7 -17.68 15.64 7.76
N PHE A 8 -17.68 16.94 7.50
CA PHE A 8 -16.63 17.85 7.90
C PHE A 8 -16.50 17.90 9.42
N GLU A 9 -17.62 18.07 10.14
CA GLU A 9 -17.64 18.11 11.61
C GLU A 9 -17.11 16.81 12.22
N ARG A 10 -17.41 15.67 11.58
CA ARG A 10 -16.88 14.36 12.00
C ARG A 10 -15.39 14.21 11.71
N ILE A 11 -14.91 14.75 10.58
CA ILE A 11 -13.49 14.72 10.21
C ILE A 11 -12.67 15.54 11.20
N ILE A 12 -13.13 16.76 11.50
CA ILE A 12 -12.36 17.70 12.30
C ILE A 12 -12.57 17.53 13.81
N SER A 13 -13.44 16.61 14.25
CA SER A 13 -13.70 16.42 15.67
C SER A 13 -12.42 16.09 16.42
N LYS A 14 -12.32 16.57 17.67
CA LYS A 14 -11.11 16.39 18.49
C LYS A 14 -10.84 14.90 18.68
N GLU A 15 -11.88 14.14 18.98
CA GLU A 15 -11.84 12.69 19.19
C GLU A 15 -11.30 11.97 17.94
N ASN A 16 -11.75 12.37 16.74
CA ASN A 16 -11.25 11.80 15.49
C ASN A 16 -9.80 12.19 15.21
N LEU A 17 -9.39 13.43 15.53
CA LEU A 17 -7.99 13.86 15.40
C LEU A 17 -7.05 13.10 16.34
N PHE A 18 -7.45 12.85 17.59
CA PHE A 18 -6.69 12.00 18.51
C PHE A 18 -6.64 10.55 18.01
N THR A 19 -7.76 10.00 17.54
CA THR A 19 -7.79 8.66 16.94
C THR A 19 -6.88 8.56 15.70
N ALA A 20 -6.89 9.59 14.86
CA ALA A 20 -6.05 9.68 13.67
C ALA A 20 -4.56 9.73 14.03
N TRP A 21 -4.19 10.43 15.11
CA TRP A 21 -2.83 10.42 15.65
C TRP A 21 -2.40 9.02 16.09
N GLU A 22 -3.25 8.33 16.85
CA GLU A 22 -2.98 6.98 17.34
C GLU A 22 -2.76 5.98 16.19
N GLU A 23 -3.59 6.03 15.14
CA GLU A 23 -3.39 5.21 13.95
C GLU A 23 -2.15 5.63 13.15
N PHE A 24 -1.87 6.93 13.07
CA PHE A 24 -0.72 7.45 12.33
C PHE A 24 0.62 7.03 12.97
N ARG A 25 0.73 7.08 14.30
CA ARG A 25 2.00 6.88 15.04
C ARG A 25 2.49 5.44 15.07
N LYS A 26 1.59 4.45 14.88
CA LYS A 26 1.93 3.02 14.86
C LYS A 26 3.10 2.75 13.91
N GLY A 27 4.18 2.18 14.46
CA GLY A 27 5.40 1.85 13.71
C GLY A 27 6.26 3.06 13.28
N LYS A 28 5.97 4.27 13.76
CA LYS A 28 6.70 5.51 13.39
C LYS A 28 7.22 6.31 14.58
N GLN A 29 7.07 5.81 15.80
CA GLN A 29 7.47 6.48 17.06
C GLN A 29 8.97 6.84 17.12
N GLY A 30 9.83 6.07 16.45
CA GLY A 30 11.27 6.35 16.38
C GLY A 30 11.67 7.51 15.45
N ARG A 31 10.73 8.15 14.74
CA ARG A 31 11.04 9.21 13.77
C ARG A 31 11.09 10.57 14.46
N LYS A 32 12.16 11.34 14.23
CA LYS A 32 12.38 12.66 14.84
C LYS A 32 11.19 13.62 14.68
N ASP A 33 10.61 13.71 13.47
CA ASP A 33 9.46 14.57 13.19
C ASP A 33 8.21 14.15 13.97
N VAL A 34 8.02 12.85 14.19
CA VAL A 34 6.90 12.32 14.98
C VAL A 34 7.10 12.62 16.45
N GLN A 35 8.31 12.42 16.99
CA GLN A 35 8.64 12.71 18.39
C GLN A 35 8.51 14.21 18.71
N GLU A 36 8.95 15.09 17.81
CA GLU A 36 8.83 16.53 17.98
C GLU A 36 7.35 16.96 18.05
N PHE A 37 6.50 16.36 17.21
CA PHE A 37 5.06 16.59 17.27
C PHE A 37 4.43 16.04 18.55
N GLU A 38 4.84 14.85 18.99
CA GLU A 38 4.34 14.16 20.18
C GLU A 38 4.66 14.94 21.48
N ARG A 39 5.81 15.60 21.56
CA ARG A 39 6.19 16.44 22.72
C ARG A 39 5.18 17.55 23.04
N LYS A 40 4.46 18.05 22.03
CA LYS A 40 3.42 19.09 22.17
C LYS A 40 2.10 18.62 21.58
N LEU A 41 1.75 17.34 21.77
CA LEU A 41 0.64 16.68 21.09
C LEU A 41 -0.68 17.45 21.17
N GLU A 42 -1.17 17.72 22.38
CA GLU A 42 -2.45 18.38 22.59
C GLU A 42 -2.49 19.78 21.98
N GLN A 43 -1.43 20.57 22.21
CA GLN A 43 -1.31 21.92 21.65
C GLN A 43 -1.35 21.88 20.12
N ASN A 44 -0.63 20.95 19.51
CA ASN A 44 -0.58 20.78 18.06
C ASN A 44 -1.94 20.35 17.48
N LEU A 45 -2.62 19.40 18.13
CA LEU A 45 -3.94 18.92 17.69
C LEU A 45 -5.03 19.97 17.89
N PHE A 46 -5.06 20.68 19.01
CA PHE A 46 -6.01 21.77 19.22
C PHE A 46 -5.77 22.94 18.29
N ARG A 47 -4.50 23.27 17.97
CA ARG A 47 -4.19 24.28 16.95
C ARG A 47 -4.69 23.85 15.57
N LEU A 48 -4.51 22.58 15.20
CA LEU A 48 -5.05 22.02 13.96
C LEU A 48 -6.58 22.12 13.92
N HIS A 49 -7.26 21.65 14.97
CA HIS A 49 -8.71 21.73 15.11
C HIS A 49 -9.22 23.18 14.97
N ARG A 50 -8.66 24.13 15.73
CA ARG A 50 -9.06 25.54 15.67
C ARG A 50 -8.85 26.13 14.28
N GLY A 51 -7.73 25.81 13.63
CA GLY A 51 -7.45 26.25 12.26
C GLY A 51 -8.43 25.69 11.24
N LEU A 52 -8.87 24.44 11.41
CA LEU A 52 -9.88 23.81 10.55
C LEU A 52 -11.27 24.41 10.76
N VAL A 53 -11.70 24.61 12.03
CA VAL A 53 -12.98 25.25 12.36
C VAL A 53 -13.03 26.68 11.82
N ALA A 54 -11.96 27.45 11.99
CA ALA A 54 -11.88 28.83 11.52
C ALA A 54 -11.65 28.97 10.00
N GLY A 55 -11.47 27.87 9.26
CA GLY A 55 -11.18 27.90 7.82
C GLY A 55 -9.81 28.49 7.47
N THR A 56 -8.90 28.64 8.44
CA THR A 56 -7.55 29.20 8.25
C THR A 56 -6.49 28.15 7.95
N TYR A 57 -6.87 26.87 7.97
CA TYR A 57 -5.97 25.77 7.63
C TYR A 57 -5.49 25.88 6.18
N ARG A 58 -4.16 25.81 6.00
CA ARG A 58 -3.50 25.63 4.70
C ARG A 58 -2.52 24.47 4.78
N HIS A 59 -2.60 23.57 3.80
CA HIS A 59 -1.67 22.45 3.68
C HIS A 59 -0.24 22.97 3.48
N GLN A 60 0.73 22.39 4.18
CA GLN A 60 2.13 22.80 4.08
C GLN A 60 2.81 22.20 2.84
N PRO A 61 3.91 22.79 2.36
CA PRO A 61 4.68 22.22 1.26
C PRO A 61 5.19 20.80 1.58
N TYR A 62 5.24 19.95 0.55
CA TYR A 62 5.78 18.60 0.67
C TYR A 62 7.31 18.61 0.69
N SER A 63 7.92 17.78 1.52
CA SER A 63 9.35 17.50 1.49
C SER A 63 9.64 16.34 0.54
N ALA A 64 10.46 16.55 -0.48
CA ALA A 64 10.82 15.51 -1.44
C ALA A 64 12.08 14.76 -0.99
N PHE A 65 12.10 13.43 -1.15
CA PHE A 65 13.30 12.60 -0.97
C PHE A 65 13.26 11.41 -1.92
N ILE A 66 14.42 10.80 -2.16
CA ILE A 66 14.56 9.70 -3.12
C ILE A 66 14.75 8.39 -2.37
N ILE A 67 13.97 7.37 -2.73
CA ILE A 67 14.17 5.98 -2.29
C ILE A 67 14.48 5.13 -3.51
N CYS A 68 15.45 4.22 -3.38
CA CYS A 68 15.79 3.24 -4.43
C CYS A 68 15.44 1.83 -3.97
N ASP A 69 14.26 1.33 -4.37
CA ASP A 69 13.89 -0.06 -4.11
C ASP A 69 12.75 -0.57 -5.03
N PRO A 70 12.99 -1.45 -6.02
CA PRO A 70 14.21 -1.67 -6.81
C PRO A 70 14.43 -0.62 -7.91
N LYS A 71 13.52 0.36 -8.04
CA LYS A 71 13.63 1.51 -8.94
C LYS A 71 13.66 2.79 -8.11
N GLN A 72 14.28 3.83 -8.66
CA GLN A 72 14.28 5.16 -8.05
C GLN A 72 12.85 5.70 -7.99
N ARG A 73 12.44 6.20 -6.82
CA ARG A 73 11.14 6.84 -6.59
C ARG A 73 11.38 8.14 -5.84
N ARG A 74 10.96 9.25 -6.44
CA ARG A 74 10.84 10.54 -5.74
C ARG A 74 9.56 10.49 -4.91
N ILE A 75 9.70 10.55 -3.58
CA ILE A 75 8.59 10.52 -2.63
C ILE A 75 8.39 11.92 -2.09
N HIS A 76 7.15 12.39 -2.11
CA HIS A 76 6.74 13.67 -1.53
C HIS A 76 6.06 13.40 -0.18
N LYS A 77 6.68 13.86 0.90
CA LYS A 77 6.22 13.65 2.28
C LYS A 77 5.55 14.92 2.81
N ALA A 78 4.29 14.80 3.21
CA ALA A 78 3.59 15.84 3.95
C ALA A 78 4.07 15.91 5.42
N THR A 79 3.82 17.04 6.08
CA THR A 79 4.17 17.23 7.50
C THR A 79 3.37 16.29 8.39
N VAL A 80 3.78 16.15 9.67
CA VAL A 80 3.03 15.30 10.63
C VAL A 80 1.60 15.81 10.79
N ARG A 81 1.42 17.12 10.94
CA ARG A 81 0.12 17.79 11.05
C ARG A 81 -0.81 17.42 9.89
N ASP A 82 -0.32 17.52 8.66
CA ASP A 82 -1.14 17.28 7.47
C ASP A 82 -1.41 15.78 7.26
N ARG A 83 -0.47 14.90 7.63
CA ARG A 83 -0.72 13.45 7.62
C ARG A 83 -1.78 13.04 8.64
N ILE A 84 -1.83 13.67 9.82
CA ILE A 84 -2.90 13.43 10.80
C ILE A 84 -4.25 13.80 10.19
N LEU A 85 -4.34 14.94 9.50
CA LEU A 85 -5.56 15.32 8.78
C LEU A 85 -5.93 14.30 7.70
N HIS A 86 -4.98 13.80 6.91
CA HIS A 86 -5.26 12.74 5.92
C HIS A 86 -5.79 11.46 6.58
N HIS A 87 -5.25 11.07 7.74
CA HIS A 87 -5.76 9.94 8.52
C HIS A 87 -7.18 10.22 9.03
N ALA A 88 -7.46 11.42 9.54
CA ALA A 88 -8.78 11.83 10.02
C ALA A 88 -9.84 11.79 8.90
N VAL A 89 -9.48 12.28 7.71
CA VAL A 89 -10.29 12.19 6.49
C VAL A 89 -10.54 10.73 6.13
N PHE A 90 -9.49 9.90 6.09
CA PHE A 90 -9.61 8.49 5.75
C PHE A 90 -10.52 7.73 6.72
N THR A 91 -10.40 7.97 8.03
CA THR A 91 -11.24 7.30 9.05
C THR A 91 -12.73 7.53 8.83
N VAL A 92 -13.12 8.73 8.41
CA VAL A 92 -14.53 9.07 8.16
C VAL A 92 -15.01 8.62 6.78
N LEU A 93 -14.17 8.76 5.74
CA LEU A 93 -14.55 8.43 4.37
C LEU A 93 -14.50 6.92 4.09
N ASN A 94 -13.56 6.18 4.67
CA ASN A 94 -13.36 4.77 4.35
C ASN A 94 -14.63 3.91 4.56
N PRO A 95 -15.37 4.01 5.68
CA PRO A 95 -16.63 3.26 5.86
C PRO A 95 -17.71 3.56 4.80
N ILE A 96 -17.66 4.73 4.17
CA ILE A 96 -18.63 5.15 3.13
C ILE A 96 -18.29 4.52 1.78
N PHE A 97 -16.99 4.47 1.45
CA PHE A 97 -16.52 3.93 0.17
C PHE A 97 -16.27 2.42 0.20
N GLU A 98 -15.98 1.83 1.37
CA GLU A 98 -15.64 0.41 1.49
C GLU A 98 -16.72 -0.53 0.91
N PRO A 99 -18.04 -0.32 1.16
CA PRO A 99 -19.10 -1.13 0.58
C PRO A 99 -19.30 -0.92 -0.93
N ALA A 100 -18.78 0.19 -1.48
CA ALA A 100 -18.91 0.53 -2.90
C ALA A 100 -17.87 -0.17 -3.78
N PHE A 101 -16.78 -0.68 -3.20
CA PHE A 101 -15.73 -1.34 -3.96
C PHE A 101 -16.18 -2.70 -4.46
N ILE A 102 -15.78 -3.01 -5.70
CA ILE A 102 -15.93 -4.35 -6.27
C ILE A 102 -15.28 -5.41 -5.38
N ALA A 103 -15.87 -6.61 -5.34
CA ALA A 103 -15.40 -7.70 -4.48
C ALA A 103 -13.94 -8.11 -4.76
N HIS A 104 -13.54 -8.04 -6.04
CA HIS A 104 -12.20 -8.37 -6.55
C HIS A 104 -11.19 -7.21 -6.47
N SER A 105 -11.50 -6.13 -5.75
CA SER A 105 -10.51 -5.10 -5.37
C SER A 105 -9.84 -5.49 -4.06
N PHE A 106 -8.52 -5.70 -4.08
CA PHE A 106 -7.77 -6.26 -2.94
C PHE A 106 -6.72 -5.32 -2.35
N SER A 107 -6.36 -4.24 -3.04
CA SER A 107 -5.30 -3.33 -2.61
C SER A 107 -5.81 -2.33 -1.57
N CYS A 108 -4.99 -2.00 -0.57
CA CYS A 108 -5.25 -0.96 0.43
C CYS A 108 -6.56 -1.12 1.24
N ARG A 109 -7.08 -2.34 1.39
CA ARG A 109 -8.35 -2.62 2.09
C ARG A 109 -8.14 -3.58 3.26
N LYS A 110 -8.83 -3.34 4.38
CA LYS A 110 -8.76 -4.19 5.58
C LYS A 110 -9.29 -5.59 5.27
N GLY A 111 -8.58 -6.61 5.76
CA GLY A 111 -8.94 -8.02 5.49
C GLY A 111 -8.82 -8.44 4.01
N LYS A 112 -8.29 -7.58 3.14
CA LYS A 112 -7.84 -7.92 1.79
C LYS A 112 -6.30 -7.97 1.77
N GLY A 113 -5.71 -8.36 0.65
CA GLY A 113 -4.25 -8.41 0.52
C GLY A 113 -3.78 -9.22 -0.67
N THR A 114 -2.46 -9.27 -0.83
CA THR A 114 -1.78 -9.93 -1.95
C THR A 114 -2.20 -11.38 -2.11
N HIS A 115 -2.15 -12.17 -1.03
CA HIS A 115 -2.43 -13.61 -1.11
C HIS A 115 -3.90 -13.87 -1.46
N LYS A 116 -4.85 -13.13 -0.86
CA LYS A 116 -6.27 -13.24 -1.21
C LYS A 116 -6.54 -12.87 -2.68
N ALA A 117 -5.81 -11.91 -3.23
CA ALA A 117 -5.91 -11.55 -4.65
C ALA A 117 -5.38 -12.68 -5.54
N VAL A 118 -4.24 -13.28 -5.17
CA VAL A 118 -3.65 -14.42 -5.88
C VAL A 118 -4.59 -15.64 -5.81
N ASP A 119 -5.19 -15.92 -4.66
CA ASP A 119 -6.14 -17.03 -4.49
C ASP A 119 -7.44 -16.80 -5.26
N ALA A 120 -7.91 -15.56 -5.35
CA ALA A 120 -9.05 -15.21 -6.19
C ALA A 120 -8.74 -15.43 -7.67
N LEU A 121 -7.56 -14.99 -8.14
CA LEU A 121 -7.12 -15.21 -9.51
C LEU A 121 -6.96 -16.71 -9.81
N ASP A 122 -6.38 -17.48 -8.89
CA ASP A 122 -6.23 -18.93 -9.07
C ASP A 122 -7.58 -19.63 -9.26
N ARG A 123 -8.57 -19.30 -8.41
CA ARG A 123 -9.94 -19.82 -8.53
C ARG A 123 -10.59 -19.44 -9.86
N MET A 124 -10.42 -18.19 -10.31
CA MET A 124 -10.94 -17.73 -11.59
C MET A 124 -10.30 -18.49 -12.76
N LEU A 125 -8.98 -18.65 -12.77
CA LEU A 125 -8.25 -19.39 -13.81
C LEU A 125 -8.66 -20.87 -13.86
N ARG A 126 -8.80 -21.52 -12.70
CA ARG A 126 -9.28 -22.91 -12.60
C ARG A 126 -10.71 -23.07 -13.10
N SER A 127 -11.61 -22.17 -12.72
CA SER A 127 -12.99 -22.17 -13.18
C SER A 127 -13.09 -22.04 -14.70
N VAL A 128 -12.45 -21.03 -15.28
CA VAL A 128 -12.48 -20.76 -16.73
C VAL A 128 -11.81 -21.90 -17.53
N SER A 129 -10.70 -22.44 -17.03
CA SER A 129 -9.97 -23.52 -17.71
C SER A 129 -10.56 -24.91 -17.50
N ARG A 130 -11.64 -25.06 -16.70
CA ARG A 130 -12.13 -26.35 -16.19
C ARG A 130 -10.99 -27.20 -15.62
N ASN A 131 -10.30 -26.65 -14.62
CA ASN A 131 -9.13 -27.25 -13.96
C ASN A 131 -7.99 -27.60 -14.93
N GLY A 132 -7.70 -26.73 -15.91
CA GLY A 132 -6.58 -26.89 -16.85
C GLY A 132 -6.87 -27.76 -18.08
N THR A 133 -8.07 -28.34 -18.17
CA THR A 133 -8.47 -29.18 -19.32
C THR A 133 -8.67 -28.36 -20.60
N ARG A 134 -9.04 -27.08 -20.49
CA ARG A 134 -9.26 -26.19 -21.64
C ARG A 134 -8.24 -25.06 -21.72
N PRO A 135 -7.94 -24.55 -22.93
CA PRO A 135 -7.15 -23.33 -23.10
C PRO A 135 -7.78 -22.17 -22.34
N CYS A 136 -6.95 -21.45 -21.58
CA CYS A 136 -7.34 -20.26 -20.85
C CYS A 136 -6.26 -19.21 -21.06
N PHE A 137 -6.66 -17.94 -21.18
CA PHE A 137 -5.78 -16.81 -21.40
C PHE A 137 -6.00 -15.79 -20.29
N GLY A 138 -4.92 -15.20 -19.80
CA GLY A 138 -4.95 -14.07 -18.88
C GLY A 138 -4.45 -12.82 -19.58
N LEU A 139 -5.26 -11.77 -19.59
CA LEU A 139 -4.85 -10.43 -19.97
C LEU A 139 -4.33 -9.71 -18.73
N LYS A 140 -3.06 -9.33 -18.75
CA LYS A 140 -2.42 -8.53 -17.71
C LYS A 140 -2.25 -7.10 -18.22
N CYS A 141 -2.72 -6.15 -17.44
CA CYS A 141 -2.61 -4.72 -17.71
C CYS A 141 -2.00 -4.00 -16.50
N ASP A 142 -1.34 -2.87 -16.74
CA ASP A 142 -0.76 -1.98 -15.72
C ASP A 142 -0.93 -0.53 -16.22
N ILE A 143 -1.17 0.40 -15.30
CA ILE A 143 -1.42 1.82 -15.61
C ILE A 143 -0.09 2.58 -15.51
N HIS A 144 0.22 3.42 -16.50
CA HIS A 144 1.44 4.21 -16.48
C HIS A 144 1.32 5.30 -15.41
N GLN A 145 2.26 5.32 -14.46
CA GLN A 145 2.34 6.33 -13.39
C GLN A 145 1.00 6.62 -12.67
N PHE A 146 0.21 5.58 -12.36
CA PHE A 146 -1.16 5.68 -11.81
C PHE A 146 -1.46 6.93 -10.98
N PHE A 147 -0.79 7.11 -9.82
CA PHE A 147 -1.06 8.24 -8.92
C PHE A 147 -0.78 9.61 -9.52
N ALA A 148 0.26 9.67 -10.34
CA ALA A 148 0.65 10.89 -11.00
C ALA A 148 -0.41 11.23 -12.06
N SER A 149 -0.89 10.23 -12.80
CA SER A 149 -1.78 10.37 -13.95
C SER A 149 -3.28 10.60 -13.67
N VAL A 150 -3.75 10.57 -12.41
CA VAL A 150 -5.20 10.68 -12.10
C VAL A 150 -5.75 12.06 -12.45
N ASP A 151 -6.79 12.11 -13.28
CA ASP A 151 -7.52 13.36 -13.58
C ASP A 151 -8.40 13.82 -12.41
N HIS A 152 -8.36 15.11 -12.18
CA HIS A 152 -8.89 15.77 -10.99
C HIS A 152 -10.35 16.09 -11.03
N ASP A 153 -10.78 16.56 -12.19
CA ASP A 153 -12.16 16.94 -12.37
C ASP A 153 -12.99 15.65 -12.44
N ILE A 154 -12.43 14.56 -12.99
CA ILE A 154 -13.01 13.22 -12.91
C ILE A 154 -13.02 12.69 -11.47
N LEU A 155 -11.90 12.75 -10.73
CA LEU A 155 -11.84 12.27 -9.35
C LEU A 155 -12.84 12.99 -8.45
N LEU A 156 -12.89 14.33 -8.51
CA LEU A 156 -13.85 15.13 -7.76
C LEU A 156 -15.28 14.82 -8.19
N GLY A 157 -15.56 14.69 -9.49
CA GLY A 157 -16.88 14.29 -9.97
C GLY A 157 -17.31 12.90 -9.47
N ILE A 158 -16.38 11.97 -9.22
CA ILE A 158 -16.69 10.67 -8.58
C ILE A 158 -16.97 10.86 -7.10
N LEU A 159 -16.19 11.67 -6.39
CA LEU A 159 -16.35 11.93 -4.96
C LEU A 159 -17.67 12.67 -4.67
N GLU A 160 -18.00 13.69 -5.46
CA GLU A 160 -19.22 14.52 -5.36
C GLU A 160 -20.52 13.72 -5.58
N LYS A 161 -20.44 12.55 -6.20
CA LYS A 161 -21.59 11.64 -6.28
C LYS A 161 -22.00 11.15 -4.89
N ARG A 162 -21.04 10.89 -3.99
CA ARG A 162 -21.29 10.31 -2.66
C ARG A 162 -21.12 11.32 -1.52
N LEU A 163 -20.28 12.32 -1.70
CA LEU A 163 -20.02 13.39 -0.73
C LEU A 163 -20.79 14.63 -1.19
N LYS A 164 -21.73 15.11 -0.38
CA LYS A 164 -22.52 16.33 -0.65
C LYS A 164 -22.19 17.49 0.30
N ASP A 165 -21.14 17.32 1.09
CA ASP A 165 -20.67 18.33 2.03
C ASP A 165 -19.56 19.17 1.37
N GLU A 166 -19.89 20.42 1.05
CA GLU A 166 -19.00 21.37 0.40
C GLU A 166 -17.73 21.64 1.20
N LYS A 167 -17.81 21.67 2.54
CA LYS A 167 -16.62 21.89 3.39
C LYS A 167 -15.68 20.69 3.34
N THR A 168 -16.23 19.48 3.30
CA THR A 168 -15.45 18.25 3.11
C THR A 168 -14.79 18.22 1.73
N ILE A 169 -15.50 18.62 0.67
CA ILE A 169 -14.91 18.72 -0.68
C ILE A 169 -13.82 19.79 -0.71
N ALA A 170 -14.05 20.95 -0.08
CA ALA A 170 -13.07 22.03 0.03
C ALA A 170 -11.77 21.58 0.72
N LEU A 171 -11.87 20.69 1.72
CA LEU A 171 -10.70 20.09 2.38
C LEU A 171 -9.85 19.20 1.45
N LEU A 172 -10.45 18.67 0.38
CA LEU A 172 -9.76 17.84 -0.62
C LEU A 172 -9.18 18.69 -1.77
N LEU A 173 -9.57 19.97 -1.91
CA LEU A 173 -9.06 20.86 -2.96
C LEU A 173 -7.55 21.16 -2.87
N PRO A 174 -6.88 21.22 -1.69
CA PRO A 174 -5.43 21.32 -1.65
C PRO A 174 -4.73 20.11 -2.29
N ILE A 175 -5.30 18.90 -2.15
CA ILE A 175 -4.83 17.71 -2.87
C ILE A 175 -5.08 17.87 -4.37
N ARG A 176 -6.17 18.55 -4.75
CA ARG A 176 -6.49 18.90 -6.14
C ARG A 176 -5.44 19.84 -6.77
N SER A 177 -4.89 20.84 -6.10
CA SER A 177 -3.86 21.69 -6.76
C SER A 177 -2.62 20.87 -7.12
N PHE A 178 -2.13 20.08 -6.16
CA PHE A 178 -0.89 19.31 -6.31
C PHE A 178 -0.95 18.31 -7.48
N LEU A 179 -2.05 17.59 -7.61
CA LEU A 179 -2.16 16.55 -8.63
C LEU A 179 -2.72 17.12 -9.98
N LYS A 180 -3.36 18.32 -10.04
CA LYS A 180 -3.94 18.93 -11.27
C LYS A 180 -2.87 19.49 -12.19
N GLU A 181 -1.83 20.06 -11.60
CA GLU A 181 -0.78 20.77 -12.32
C GLU A 181 0.10 19.84 -13.17
N HIS A 182 -0.14 18.52 -13.16
CA HIS A 182 0.80 17.56 -13.73
C HIS A 182 0.30 16.53 -14.77
N LEU A 183 -0.79 15.75 -14.69
CA LEU A 183 -0.96 14.62 -15.66
C LEU A 183 -2.38 14.06 -15.95
N HIS A 184 -2.47 13.34 -17.09
CA HIS A 184 -3.60 12.57 -17.64
C HIS A 184 -3.33 11.02 -17.62
N LEU A 185 -4.37 10.17 -17.65
CA LEU A 185 -4.31 8.69 -17.53
C LEU A 185 -4.00 7.96 -18.85
N ASP A 186 -2.96 7.11 -18.84
CA ASP A 186 -2.63 6.20 -19.95
C ASP A 186 -2.31 4.77 -19.50
N LEU A 187 -2.66 3.78 -20.34
CA LEU A 187 -2.18 2.41 -20.16
C LEU A 187 -0.68 2.34 -20.39
N HIS A 188 0.03 1.54 -19.59
CA HIS A 188 1.45 1.39 -19.78
C HIS A 188 1.73 0.59 -21.06
N PRO A 189 2.37 1.18 -22.09
CA PRO A 189 2.42 0.61 -23.45
C PRO A 189 3.08 -0.78 -23.48
N HIS A 190 4.09 -1.00 -22.64
CA HIS A 190 4.84 -2.27 -22.58
C HIS A 190 4.39 -3.24 -21.47
N LYS A 191 3.31 -2.96 -20.74
CA LYS A 191 2.83 -3.84 -19.65
C LYS A 191 1.42 -4.37 -19.87
N VAL A 192 0.93 -4.28 -21.09
CA VAL A 192 -0.25 -5.00 -21.56
C VAL A 192 0.24 -6.29 -22.20
N THR A 193 -0.04 -7.43 -21.57
CA THR A 193 0.40 -8.74 -22.05
C THR A 193 -0.71 -9.76 -21.96
N LEU A 194 -1.00 -10.45 -23.07
CA LEU A 194 -1.85 -11.62 -23.10
C LEU A 194 -0.99 -12.88 -22.98
N ARG A 195 -1.32 -13.78 -22.05
CA ARG A 195 -0.59 -15.03 -21.85
C ARG A 195 -1.51 -16.23 -21.71
N LYS A 196 -1.07 -17.37 -22.23
CA LYS A 196 -1.74 -18.66 -22.00
C LYS A 196 -1.53 -19.09 -20.55
N TYR A 197 -2.56 -19.59 -19.89
CA TYR A 197 -2.49 -20.05 -18.50
C TYR A 197 -1.41 -21.14 -18.31
N ARG A 198 -1.25 -22.04 -19.28
CA ARG A 198 -0.20 -23.08 -19.27
C ARG A 198 1.24 -22.53 -19.27
N GLN A 199 1.45 -21.30 -19.73
CA GLN A 199 2.76 -20.63 -19.70
C GLN A 199 3.03 -19.94 -18.36
N GLY A 200 2.06 -19.93 -17.45
CA GLY A 200 2.12 -19.24 -16.17
C GLY A 200 1.63 -17.80 -16.25
N ILE A 201 0.69 -17.45 -15.37
CA ILE A 201 0.18 -16.08 -15.22
C ILE A 201 0.93 -15.41 -14.07
N ASP A 202 1.63 -14.34 -14.40
CA ASP A 202 2.48 -13.63 -13.46
C ASP A 202 1.73 -12.51 -12.72
N PHE A 203 1.48 -12.68 -11.41
CA PHE A 203 0.66 -11.78 -10.60
C PHE A 203 1.20 -11.63 -9.17
N LEU A 204 1.35 -10.38 -8.72
CA LEU A 204 1.72 -9.99 -7.34
C LEU A 204 2.88 -10.78 -6.69
N GLY A 205 3.92 -11.12 -7.47
CA GLY A 205 5.10 -11.83 -6.97
C GLY A 205 5.04 -13.36 -7.13
N TYR A 206 3.92 -13.89 -7.61
CA TYR A 206 3.72 -15.32 -7.89
C TYR A 206 3.50 -15.56 -9.38
N VAL A 207 3.72 -16.80 -9.81
CA VAL A 207 3.37 -17.31 -11.13
C VAL A 207 2.40 -18.46 -10.92
N LEU A 208 1.18 -18.31 -11.45
CA LEU A 208 0.11 -19.30 -11.33
C LEU A 208 0.10 -20.20 -12.56
N LEU A 209 0.20 -21.51 -12.35
CA LEU A 209 0.12 -22.57 -13.35
C LEU A 209 -1.05 -23.51 -13.02
N PRO A 210 -1.52 -24.36 -13.96
CA PRO A 210 -2.70 -25.21 -13.76
C PRO A 210 -2.67 -26.08 -12.49
N HIS A 211 -1.50 -26.61 -12.13
CA HIS A 211 -1.36 -27.57 -11.03
C HIS A 211 -0.45 -27.09 -9.90
N HIS A 212 0.17 -25.92 -10.05
CA HIS A 212 1.10 -25.39 -9.06
C HIS A 212 1.18 -23.87 -9.13
N ARG A 213 1.60 -23.27 -8.03
CA ARG A 213 1.88 -21.86 -7.89
C ARG A 213 3.32 -21.72 -7.42
N VAL A 214 4.11 -20.94 -8.13
CA VAL A 214 5.53 -20.75 -7.80
C VAL A 214 5.86 -19.30 -7.55
N LEU A 215 6.93 -19.05 -6.80
CA LEU A 215 7.41 -17.68 -6.61
C LEU A 215 8.04 -17.15 -7.90
N ARG A 216 7.74 -15.89 -8.25
CA ARG A 216 8.35 -15.22 -9.41
C ARG A 216 9.86 -15.19 -9.25
N THR A 217 10.61 -15.50 -10.31
CA THR A 217 12.08 -15.53 -10.30
C THR A 217 12.70 -14.23 -9.76
N LYS A 218 12.17 -13.06 -10.14
CA LYS A 218 12.63 -11.76 -9.64
C LYS A 218 12.40 -11.59 -8.14
N ALA A 219 11.28 -12.08 -7.62
CA ALA A 219 10.99 -12.06 -6.18
C ALA A 219 11.96 -12.99 -5.44
N ARG A 220 12.14 -14.23 -5.92
CA ARG A 220 13.12 -15.18 -5.37
C ARG A 220 14.53 -14.58 -5.28
N ARG A 221 15.05 -14.05 -6.40
CA ARG A 221 16.39 -13.43 -6.43
C ARG A 221 16.51 -12.26 -5.45
N ARG A 222 15.45 -11.45 -5.31
CA ARG A 222 15.42 -10.34 -4.37
C ARG A 222 15.48 -10.82 -2.92
N ILE A 223 14.72 -11.87 -2.58
CA ILE A 223 14.73 -12.47 -1.24
C ILE A 223 16.13 -13.00 -0.90
N VAL A 224 16.72 -13.81 -1.79
CA VAL A 224 18.08 -14.35 -1.60
C VAL A 224 19.09 -13.24 -1.35
N ARG A 225 19.13 -12.22 -2.22
CA ARG A 225 20.04 -11.08 -2.06
C ARG A 225 19.83 -10.36 -0.73
N LYS A 226 18.57 -10.07 -0.37
CA LYS A 226 18.24 -9.32 0.86
C LYS A 226 18.55 -10.12 2.12
N LEU A 227 18.34 -11.43 2.11
CA LEU A 227 18.67 -12.29 3.23
C LEU A 227 20.19 -12.40 3.39
N GLY A 228 20.93 -12.60 2.29
CA GLY A 228 22.39 -12.57 2.29
C GLY A 228 22.96 -11.26 2.84
N GLU A 229 22.46 -10.10 2.38
CA GLU A 229 22.86 -8.78 2.91
C GLU A 229 22.69 -8.67 4.44
N ARG A 230 21.62 -9.25 4.99
CA ARG A 230 21.35 -9.22 6.43
C ARG A 230 22.24 -10.17 7.22
N ILE A 231 22.50 -11.36 6.70
CA ILE A 231 23.43 -12.32 7.31
C ILE A 231 24.84 -11.73 7.35
N THR A 232 25.31 -11.13 6.25
CA THR A 232 26.61 -10.45 6.23
C THR A 232 26.68 -9.31 7.25
N ALA A 233 25.61 -8.51 7.38
CA ALA A 233 25.55 -7.45 8.38
C ALA A 233 25.54 -7.98 9.83
N HIS A 234 24.92 -9.14 10.08
CA HIS A 234 25.00 -9.81 11.38
C HIS A 234 26.41 -10.29 11.71
N LYS A 235 27.08 -10.97 10.76
CA LYS A 235 28.49 -11.39 10.92
C LYS A 235 29.44 -10.20 11.16
N ALA A 236 29.11 -9.03 10.64
CA ALA A 236 29.85 -7.78 10.89
C ALA A 236 29.48 -7.10 12.23
N GLY A 237 28.63 -7.70 13.07
CA GLY A 237 28.18 -7.15 14.35
C GLY A 237 27.18 -5.99 14.24
N LEU A 238 26.66 -5.69 13.04
CA LEU A 238 25.76 -4.56 12.79
C LEU A 238 24.28 -4.87 13.05
N LEU A 239 23.92 -6.15 13.14
CA LEU A 239 22.55 -6.62 13.36
C LEU A 239 22.52 -7.73 14.39
N THR A 240 21.43 -7.81 15.15
CA THR A 240 21.15 -8.93 16.05
C THR A 240 20.66 -10.14 15.27
N GLU A 241 20.92 -11.34 15.80
CA GLU A 241 20.41 -12.60 15.26
C GLU A 241 18.88 -12.59 15.14
N GLU A 242 18.20 -12.10 16.18
CA GLU A 242 16.74 -11.94 16.19
C GLU A 242 16.25 -11.13 14.97
N SER A 243 16.97 -10.08 14.58
CA SER A 243 16.60 -9.27 13.42
C SER A 243 16.73 -10.06 12.11
N VAL A 244 17.70 -10.96 12.01
CA VAL A 244 17.84 -11.86 10.86
C VAL A 244 16.70 -12.87 10.85
N GLU A 245 16.40 -13.49 11.98
CA GLU A 245 15.34 -14.48 12.13
C GLU A 245 13.95 -13.91 11.80
N GLN A 246 13.63 -12.70 12.29
CA GLN A 246 12.39 -11.99 11.93
C GLN A 246 12.24 -11.81 10.40
N SER A 247 13.36 -11.58 9.70
CA SER A 247 13.34 -11.45 8.24
C SER A 247 13.17 -12.79 7.54
N LEU A 248 13.82 -13.85 8.04
CA LEU A 248 13.63 -15.22 7.56
C LEU A 248 12.16 -15.64 7.69
N GLN A 249 11.56 -15.47 8.87
CA GLN A 249 10.16 -15.82 9.13
C GLN A 249 9.19 -15.05 8.23
N SER A 250 9.46 -13.77 7.98
CA SER A 250 8.70 -12.97 7.02
C SER A 250 8.75 -13.56 5.61
N TYR A 251 9.92 -13.98 5.13
CA TYR A 251 10.07 -14.62 3.83
C TYR A 251 9.43 -16.01 3.78
N LEU A 252 9.54 -16.82 4.84
CA LEU A 252 8.86 -18.11 4.94
C LEU A 252 7.34 -17.95 4.87
N GLY A 253 6.79 -16.88 5.47
CA GLY A 253 5.39 -16.51 5.33
C GLY A 253 4.97 -16.20 3.89
N VAL A 254 5.86 -15.66 3.04
CA VAL A 254 5.60 -15.45 1.61
C VAL A 254 5.66 -16.77 0.84
N LEU A 255 6.62 -17.64 1.19
CA LEU A 255 6.86 -18.93 0.53
C LEU A 255 5.78 -19.96 0.85
N SER A 256 5.13 -19.89 2.01
CA SER A 256 4.04 -20.81 2.41
C SER A 256 2.83 -20.73 1.48
N HIS A 257 2.67 -19.62 0.76
CA HIS A 257 1.63 -19.42 -0.25
C HIS A 257 2.03 -19.91 -1.65
N ALA A 258 3.14 -20.65 -1.81
CA ALA A 258 3.60 -21.23 -3.08
C ALA A 258 4.14 -22.65 -2.87
N ASN A 259 4.22 -23.43 -3.96
CA ASN A 259 4.88 -24.73 -4.01
C ASN A 259 6.41 -24.56 -3.96
N CYS A 260 6.94 -24.13 -2.81
CA CYS A 260 8.34 -23.76 -2.61
C CYS A 260 9.03 -24.50 -1.46
N TYR A 261 8.54 -25.69 -1.08
CA TYR A 261 9.04 -26.45 0.08
C TYR A 261 10.58 -26.57 0.14
N ARG A 262 11.22 -27.03 -0.95
CA ARG A 262 12.68 -27.17 -1.02
C ARG A 262 13.40 -25.83 -0.81
N LEU A 263 12.90 -24.77 -1.43
CA LEU A 263 13.47 -23.43 -1.29
C LEU A 263 13.35 -22.89 0.15
N SER A 264 12.24 -23.19 0.83
CA SER A 264 12.07 -22.83 2.24
C SER A 264 13.09 -23.55 3.13
N GLN A 265 13.31 -24.85 2.88
CA GLN A 265 14.33 -25.64 3.59
C GLN A 265 15.74 -25.10 3.34
N ASP A 266 16.07 -24.77 2.08
CA ASP A 266 17.37 -24.19 1.72
C ASP A 266 17.64 -22.88 2.49
N PHE A 267 16.63 -22.01 2.63
CA PHE A 267 16.78 -20.76 3.38
C PHE A 267 16.96 -20.98 4.88
N GLN A 268 16.21 -21.91 5.46
CA GLN A 268 16.36 -22.27 6.88
C GLN A 268 17.75 -22.84 7.15
N ASN A 269 18.21 -23.77 6.31
CA ASN A 269 19.53 -24.36 6.43
C ASN A 269 20.63 -23.30 6.27
N GLN A 270 20.54 -22.42 5.27
CA GLN A 270 21.51 -21.34 5.09
C GLN A 270 21.59 -20.40 6.30
N CYS A 271 20.45 -19.97 6.84
CA CYS A 271 20.45 -19.15 8.04
C CYS A 271 21.03 -19.92 9.23
N TRP A 272 20.63 -21.17 9.46
CA TRP A 272 21.14 -21.99 10.55
C TRP A 272 22.67 -22.13 10.50
N PHE A 273 23.23 -22.55 9.37
CA PHE A 273 24.67 -22.73 9.23
C PHE A 273 25.44 -21.40 9.36
N LEU A 274 24.91 -20.31 8.83
CA LEU A 274 25.61 -19.02 8.80
C LEU A 274 25.46 -18.20 10.09
N LEU A 275 24.56 -18.59 11.00
CA LEU A 275 24.41 -18.00 12.33
C LEU A 275 25.26 -18.71 13.40
N GLN A 276 25.71 -19.94 13.13
CA GLN A 276 26.56 -20.73 14.03
C GLN A 276 28.08 -20.47 13.84
N GLU A 277 28.46 -19.75 12.78
CA GLU A 277 29.84 -19.30 12.47
C GLU A 277 30.08 -17.86 12.93
#